data_AF-A0A961P2Z8-F1
#
_entry.id   AF-A0A961P2Z8-F1
#
_cell.length_a   1.000
_cell.length_b   1.000
_cell.length_c   1.000
_cell.angle_alpha   90.00
_cell.angle_beta   90.00
_cell.angle_gamma   90.00
#
_symmetry.space_group_name_H-M   'P 1'
#
loop_
_entity.id
_entity.type
_entity.pdbx_description
1 polymer ?
#
loop_
_entity_poly.entity_id
_entity_poly.type
_entity_poly.pdbx_seq_one_letter_code
_entity_poly.pdbx_strand_id
1 'polypeptide(L)'
;MERSRIGPLVRDGVLVLPPTAAEGPAPRSWIEALEALAAAHVDGLRRVLALDGGTDPVWYAALDAFGALLASRGLPAMRLREAPTRSEAGRALCDLFDEAARVEARRRPFQAADSAPEAPPALAALQAVNAARPDALFAAVPVIDPALCTGCDACLRVCPGDVLILIKDGDGAEAYDCHPAACDACGLCGEVCAASAIELATMAKGVGSIGLRSWVCDGCGARVHMPEAAGHGHGLCPVCRQGGHHKKLFQVLP
;
A
#
# COMPACT_ATOMS: atom_id res chain seq x y z
N MET A 1 26.97 -7.20 0.17
CA MET A 1 27.38 -5.99 0.91
C MET A 1 26.26 -4.98 0.80
N GLU A 2 25.32 -5.00 1.73
CA GLU A 2 24.18 -4.08 1.73
C GLU A 2 24.66 -2.74 2.31
N ARG A 3 24.91 -1.74 1.47
CA ARG A 3 25.41 -0.40 1.88
C ARG A 3 24.43 0.29 2.84
N SER A 4 24.96 1.12 3.75
CA SER A 4 24.19 1.94 4.71
C SER A 4 23.38 3.01 3.99
N ARG A 5 22.20 3.37 4.53
CA ARG A 5 21.06 3.91 3.79
C ARG A 5 20.49 5.16 4.49
N ILE A 6 20.44 6.34 3.86
CA ILE A 6 19.83 7.58 4.42
C ILE A 6 18.61 8.02 3.61
N GLY A 7 17.49 8.30 4.28
CA GLY A 7 16.33 8.97 3.68
C GLY A 7 16.47 10.50 3.60
N PRO A 8 15.38 11.22 3.30
CA PRO A 8 15.32 12.68 3.36
C PRO A 8 15.74 13.23 4.73
N LEU A 9 16.27 14.44 4.74
CA LEU A 9 16.71 15.14 5.96
C LEU A 9 15.85 16.37 6.22
N VAL A 10 15.64 16.73 7.48
CA VAL A 10 14.96 17.97 7.85
C VAL A 10 16.00 19.03 8.24
N ARG A 11 15.97 20.19 7.58
CA ARG A 11 16.86 21.32 7.87
C ARG A 11 16.06 22.62 7.84
N ASP A 12 16.16 23.42 8.90
CA ASP A 12 15.53 24.74 9.01
C ASP A 12 14.02 24.76 8.64
N GLY A 13 13.31 23.68 8.99
CA GLY A 13 11.88 23.51 8.69
C GLY A 13 11.59 23.26 7.20
N VAL A 14 12.54 22.66 6.48
CA VAL A 14 12.43 22.21 5.09
C VAL A 14 12.86 20.75 5.01
N LEU A 15 12.08 19.93 4.30
CA LEU A 15 12.46 18.57 3.95
C LEU A 15 13.40 18.61 2.75
N VAL A 16 14.63 18.18 2.90
CA VAL A 16 15.62 18.10 1.83
C VAL A 16 15.67 16.67 1.31
N LEU A 17 15.48 16.52 0.00
CA LEU A 17 15.55 15.21 -0.67
C LEU A 17 17.01 14.82 -0.93
N PRO A 18 17.34 13.52 -0.85
CA PRO A 18 18.70 13.05 -1.05
C PRO A 18 19.14 13.23 -2.51
N PRO A 19 20.38 13.65 -2.76
CA PRO A 19 20.85 13.76 -4.12
C PRO A 19 21.16 12.39 -4.75
N THR A 20 21.03 12.25 -6.07
CA THR A 20 21.32 11.02 -6.83
C THR A 20 22.77 10.56 -6.69
N ALA A 21 23.69 11.50 -6.45
CA ALA A 21 25.12 11.24 -6.25
C ALA A 21 25.48 10.89 -4.80
N ALA A 22 24.61 11.18 -3.82
CA ALA A 22 24.82 10.66 -2.48
C ALA A 22 24.62 9.14 -2.55
N GLU A 23 25.60 8.37 -2.06
CA GLU A 23 25.43 6.93 -1.92
C GLU A 23 24.41 6.65 -0.80
N GLY A 24 23.13 6.77 -1.15
CA GLY A 24 21.97 6.53 -0.28
C GLY A 24 20.82 5.90 -1.09
N PRO A 25 19.79 5.32 -0.46
CA PRO A 25 18.75 4.64 -1.18
C PRO A 25 17.82 5.69 -1.77
N ALA A 26 17.63 5.61 -3.08
CA ALA A 26 16.29 5.77 -3.59
C ALA A 26 15.37 4.82 -2.78
N PRO A 27 14.16 5.27 -2.40
CA PRO A 27 13.25 4.44 -1.63
C PRO A 27 13.04 3.09 -2.36
N ARG A 28 12.99 1.98 -1.61
CA ARG A 28 12.95 0.61 -2.20
C ARG A 28 11.67 0.41 -3.01
N SER A 29 10.62 1.11 -2.61
CA SER A 29 9.37 1.24 -3.31
C SER A 29 8.91 2.69 -3.26
N TRP A 30 8.05 3.08 -4.20
CA TRP A 30 7.44 4.40 -4.20
C TRP A 30 6.55 4.66 -2.97
N ILE A 31 6.02 3.60 -2.30
CA ILE A 31 5.29 3.71 -1.03
C ILE A 31 6.20 4.19 0.11
N GLU A 32 7.44 3.71 0.19
CA GLU A 32 8.41 4.21 1.18
C GLU A 32 8.71 5.70 0.97
N ALA A 33 8.74 6.15 -0.29
CA ALA A 33 8.89 7.57 -0.63
C ALA A 33 7.71 8.40 -0.11
N LEU A 34 6.49 7.92 -0.35
CA LEU A 34 5.27 8.55 0.13
C LEU A 34 5.17 8.57 1.66
N GLU A 35 5.62 7.50 2.32
CA GLU A 35 5.66 7.42 3.79
C GLU A 35 6.56 8.49 4.37
N ALA A 36 7.77 8.69 3.81
CA ALA A 36 8.67 9.76 4.25
C ALA A 36 8.07 11.16 4.05
N LEU A 37 7.37 11.40 2.93
CA LEU A 37 6.67 12.66 2.66
C LEU A 37 5.47 12.86 3.61
N ALA A 38 4.72 11.79 3.88
CA ALA A 38 3.58 11.80 4.79
C ALA A 38 4.03 12.08 6.23
N ALA A 39 5.09 11.44 6.71
CA ALA A 39 5.66 11.69 8.03
C ALA A 39 6.07 13.16 8.19
N ALA A 40 6.83 13.70 7.22
CA ALA A 40 7.20 15.10 7.19
C ALA A 40 5.96 16.04 7.20
N HIS A 41 4.91 15.69 6.47
CA HIS A 41 3.67 16.48 6.44
C HIS A 41 2.91 16.42 7.77
N VAL A 42 2.81 15.26 8.39
CA VAL A 42 2.21 15.08 9.72
C VAL A 42 2.97 15.92 10.76
N ASP A 43 4.29 15.99 10.65
CA ASP A 43 5.16 16.84 11.49
C ASP A 43 5.07 18.35 11.16
N GLY A 44 4.18 18.75 10.24
CA GLY A 44 3.92 20.16 9.92
C GLY A 44 4.83 20.75 8.83
N LEU A 45 5.71 19.97 8.21
CA LEU A 45 6.54 20.45 7.11
C LEU A 45 5.70 20.65 5.84
N ARG A 46 5.89 21.80 5.19
CA ARG A 46 5.17 22.18 3.95
C ARG A 46 6.12 22.60 2.83
N ARG A 47 7.43 22.50 3.05
CA ARG A 47 8.46 22.92 2.10
C ARG A 47 9.37 21.74 1.85
N VAL A 48 9.58 21.43 0.57
CA VAL A 48 10.49 20.41 0.10
C VAL A 48 11.56 21.07 -0.75
N LEU A 49 12.82 20.68 -0.58
CA LEU A 49 13.94 21.11 -1.38
C LEU A 49 14.52 19.90 -2.13
N ALA A 50 14.54 19.97 -3.45
CA ALA A 50 15.25 19.04 -4.31
C ALA A 50 16.50 19.71 -4.91
N LEU A 51 17.52 18.90 -5.19
CA LEU A 51 18.73 19.35 -5.87
C LEU A 51 18.62 19.08 -7.38
N ASP A 52 18.75 20.13 -8.19
CA ASP A 52 18.54 20.09 -9.65
C ASP A 52 19.49 19.14 -10.36
N GLY A 53 18.91 18.30 -11.23
CA GLY A 53 19.66 17.30 -12.01
C GLY A 53 20.39 16.27 -11.14
N GLY A 54 20.11 16.28 -9.84
CA GLY A 54 20.81 15.50 -8.85
C GLY A 54 19.88 14.99 -7.78
N THR A 55 18.58 14.80 -8.05
CA THR A 55 17.64 14.04 -7.18
C THR A 55 17.10 12.87 -7.99
N ASP A 56 16.85 11.72 -7.35
CA ASP A 56 16.33 10.52 -8.02
C ASP A 56 14.92 10.74 -8.62
N PRO A 57 14.64 10.31 -9.87
CA PRO A 57 13.31 10.42 -10.49
C PRO A 57 12.15 9.86 -9.66
N VAL A 58 12.39 8.84 -8.84
CA VAL A 58 11.38 8.25 -7.95
C VAL A 58 10.82 9.29 -6.97
N TRP A 59 11.66 10.21 -6.49
CA TRP A 59 11.20 11.26 -5.57
C TRP A 59 10.30 12.29 -6.25
N TYR A 60 10.57 12.65 -7.50
CA TYR A 60 9.71 13.56 -8.26
C TYR A 60 8.33 12.92 -8.49
N ALA A 61 8.32 11.66 -8.94
CA ALA A 61 7.07 10.91 -9.11
C ALA A 61 6.29 10.79 -7.78
N ALA A 62 7.00 10.52 -6.67
CA ALA A 62 6.40 10.46 -5.34
C ALA A 62 5.84 11.82 -4.88
N LEU A 63 6.53 12.93 -5.15
CA LEU A 63 6.05 14.27 -4.83
C LEU A 63 4.77 14.63 -5.60
N ASP A 64 4.73 14.32 -6.90
CA ASP A 64 3.54 14.56 -7.73
C ASP A 64 2.36 13.73 -7.23
N ALA A 65 2.59 12.43 -6.98
CA ALA A 65 1.61 11.53 -6.40
C ALA A 65 1.14 12.02 -5.02
N PHE A 66 2.05 12.43 -4.15
CA PHE A 66 1.72 12.94 -2.82
C PHE A 66 0.92 14.23 -2.88
N GLY A 67 1.26 15.14 -3.81
CA GLY A 67 0.48 16.34 -4.08
C GLY A 67 -0.97 16.02 -4.45
N ALA A 68 -1.18 15.01 -5.30
CA ALA A 68 -2.51 14.52 -5.65
C ALA A 68 -3.24 13.88 -4.46
N LEU A 69 -2.55 13.09 -3.63
CA LEU A 69 -3.12 12.51 -2.39
C LEU A 69 -3.60 13.62 -1.44
N LEU A 70 -2.79 14.65 -1.22
CA LEU A 70 -3.14 15.81 -0.40
C LEU A 70 -4.34 16.57 -0.98
N ALA A 71 -4.31 16.88 -2.28
CA ALA A 71 -5.35 17.64 -2.96
C ALA A 71 -6.72 16.93 -2.90
N SER A 72 -6.75 15.61 -3.14
CA SER A 72 -7.98 14.81 -3.08
C SER A 72 -8.68 14.82 -1.71
N ARG A 73 -7.96 15.21 -0.66
CA ARG A 73 -8.44 15.29 0.73
C ARG A 73 -8.60 16.70 1.26
N GLY A 74 -8.30 17.72 0.44
CA GLY A 74 -8.30 19.13 0.88
C GLY A 74 -7.20 19.45 1.90
N LEU A 75 -6.11 18.69 1.90
CA LEU A 75 -4.97 18.93 2.80
C LEU A 75 -4.02 19.99 2.25
N PRO A 76 -3.28 20.72 3.11
CA PRO A 76 -2.34 21.73 2.66
C PRO A 76 -1.23 21.12 1.79
N ALA A 77 -1.01 21.70 0.61
CA ALA A 77 0.02 21.24 -0.32
C ALA A 77 1.45 21.43 0.25
N MET A 78 2.36 20.54 -0.12
CA MET A 78 3.80 20.78 0.03
C MET A 78 4.33 21.54 -1.18
N ARG A 79 5.15 22.57 -0.94
CA ARG A 79 5.79 23.35 -2.00
C ARG A 79 7.20 22.83 -2.25
N LEU A 80 7.42 22.31 -3.45
CA LEU A 80 8.74 21.96 -3.95
C LEU A 80 9.51 23.24 -4.34
N ARG A 81 10.79 23.29 -3.97
CA ARG A 81 11.80 24.21 -4.48
C ARG A 81 12.97 23.39 -4.99
N GLU A 82 13.54 23.87 -6.06
CA GLU A 82 14.72 23.30 -6.69
C GLU A 82 15.92 24.21 -6.40
N ALA A 83 17.06 23.60 -6.09
CA ALA A 83 18.32 24.30 -5.91
C ALA A 83 19.41 23.70 -6.79
N PRO A 84 20.22 24.53 -7.48
CA PRO A 84 21.29 24.05 -8.33
C PRO A 84 22.36 23.33 -7.49
N THR A 85 22.63 22.07 -7.84
CA THR A 85 23.68 21.23 -7.25
C THR A 85 25.05 21.91 -7.19
N ARG A 86 25.36 22.75 -8.19
CA ARG A 86 26.64 23.47 -8.31
C ARG A 86 26.72 24.78 -7.51
N SER A 87 25.66 25.17 -6.80
CA SER A 87 25.73 26.31 -5.88
C SER A 87 26.52 25.95 -4.61
N GLU A 88 26.97 26.97 -3.87
CA GLU A 88 27.59 26.76 -2.56
C GLU A 88 26.64 26.04 -1.59
N ALA A 89 25.37 26.45 -1.56
CA ALA A 89 24.33 25.79 -0.79
C ALA A 89 24.09 24.33 -1.24
N GLY A 90 24.07 24.09 -2.57
CA GLY A 90 23.91 22.75 -3.13
C GLY A 90 25.05 21.80 -2.73
N ARG A 91 26.31 22.27 -2.79
CA ARG A 91 27.47 21.49 -2.32
C ARG A 91 27.40 21.19 -0.83
N ALA A 92 27.08 22.20 -0.01
CA ALA A 92 26.94 22.01 1.43
C ALA A 92 25.86 20.97 1.79
N LEU A 93 24.76 20.92 1.04
CA LEU A 93 23.73 19.89 1.20
C LEU A 93 24.25 18.51 0.84
N CYS A 94 24.99 18.36 -0.27
CA CYS A 94 25.63 17.08 -0.61
C CYS A 94 26.57 16.60 0.51
N ASP A 95 27.41 17.49 1.05
CA ASP A 95 28.34 17.16 2.14
C ASP A 95 27.60 16.69 3.41
N LEU A 96 26.45 17.32 3.71
CA LEU A 96 25.59 16.91 4.83
C LEU A 96 25.02 15.50 4.65
N PHE A 97 24.58 15.15 3.44
CA PHE A 97 24.13 13.78 3.15
C PHE A 97 25.27 12.77 3.25
N ASP A 98 26.46 13.11 2.75
CA ASP A 98 27.65 12.25 2.86
C ASP A 98 28.05 12.03 4.32
N GLU A 99 27.98 13.06 5.16
CA GLU A 99 28.24 12.96 6.59
C GLU A 99 27.21 12.06 7.29
N ALA A 100 25.92 12.27 7.04
CA ALA A 100 24.85 11.43 7.58
C ALA A 100 25.04 9.95 7.16
N ALA A 101 25.55 9.69 5.95
CA ALA A 101 25.81 8.32 5.45
C ALA A 101 26.84 7.62 6.32
N ARG A 102 27.92 8.34 6.62
CA ARG A 102 29.05 7.87 7.42
C ARG A 102 28.64 7.63 8.87
N VAL A 103 27.80 8.49 9.43
CA VAL A 103 27.27 8.33 10.79
C VAL A 103 26.40 7.07 10.88
N GLU A 104 25.48 6.87 9.94
CA GLU A 104 24.59 5.69 9.95
C GLU A 104 25.37 4.39 9.76
N ALA A 105 26.36 4.37 8.86
CA ALA A 105 27.27 3.24 8.69
C ALA A 105 28.00 2.82 9.98
N ARG A 106 28.26 3.77 10.89
CA ARG A 106 28.88 3.51 12.20
C ARG A 106 27.90 3.02 13.26
N ARG A 107 26.61 3.34 13.14
CA ARG A 107 25.55 2.95 14.11
C ARG A 107 25.04 1.52 13.92
N ARG A 108 25.16 0.96 12.71
CA ARG A 108 24.65 -0.37 12.35
C ARG A 108 25.05 -1.57 13.22
N PRO A 109 26.24 -1.66 13.84
CA PRO A 109 26.55 -2.82 14.68
C PRO A 109 25.65 -2.93 15.93
N PHE A 110 24.91 -1.87 16.27
CA PHE A 110 24.16 -1.74 17.53
C PHE A 110 22.64 -1.61 17.35
N GLN A 111 22.10 -1.61 16.12
CA GLN A 111 20.64 -1.64 15.92
C GLN A 111 20.13 -3.07 16.09
N ALA A 112 19.61 -3.38 17.28
CA ALA A 112 18.66 -4.47 17.43
C ALA A 112 17.44 -4.19 16.56
N ALA A 113 16.77 -5.25 16.08
CA ALA A 113 15.52 -5.11 15.35
C ALA A 113 14.50 -4.40 16.25
N ASP A 114 14.33 -3.09 16.06
CA ASP A 114 13.33 -2.33 16.79
C ASP A 114 11.95 -2.87 16.45
N SER A 115 11.19 -3.12 17.51
CA SER A 115 9.79 -3.50 17.50
C SER A 115 9.00 -2.57 16.57
N ALA A 116 8.10 -3.13 15.76
CA ALA A 116 7.21 -2.36 14.90
C ALA A 116 6.52 -1.22 15.68
N PRO A 117 6.29 -0.03 15.08
CA PRO A 117 5.65 1.08 15.77
C PRO A 117 4.21 0.72 16.20
N GLU A 118 3.82 1.13 17.41
CA GLU A 118 2.45 0.99 17.93
C GLU A 118 1.42 1.91 17.23
N ALA A 119 1.88 2.89 16.45
CA ALA A 119 1.05 3.84 15.70
C ALA A 119 0.98 3.46 14.20
N PRO A 120 -0.16 3.72 13.51
CA PRO A 120 -0.26 3.48 12.07
C PRO A 120 0.79 4.32 11.32
N PRO A 121 1.35 3.82 10.21
CA PRO A 121 2.24 4.58 9.35
C PRO A 121 1.63 5.94 8.97
N ALA A 122 2.47 6.97 8.84
CA ALA A 122 2.03 8.34 8.59
C ALA A 122 1.23 8.46 7.29
N LEU A 123 1.60 7.70 6.25
CA LEU A 123 0.83 7.64 5.00
C LEU A 123 -0.57 7.07 5.25
N ALA A 124 -0.70 6.02 6.05
CA ALA A 124 -2.00 5.44 6.36
C ALA A 124 -2.89 6.42 7.13
N ALA A 125 -2.33 7.09 8.14
CA ALA A 125 -3.04 8.11 8.90
C ALA A 125 -3.49 9.28 8.00
N LEU A 126 -2.62 9.75 7.11
CA LEU A 126 -2.93 10.81 6.15
C LEU A 126 -4.02 10.37 5.16
N GLN A 127 -3.93 9.15 4.64
CA GLN A 127 -4.90 8.61 3.69
C GLN A 127 -6.28 8.40 4.29
N ALA A 128 -6.37 8.18 5.60
CA ALA A 128 -7.64 8.06 6.32
C ALA A 128 -8.39 9.39 6.44
N VAL A 129 -7.69 10.54 6.38
CA VAL A 129 -8.34 11.86 6.43
C VAL A 129 -9.25 12.03 5.21
N ASN A 130 -10.54 12.30 5.44
CA ASN A 130 -11.53 12.48 4.38
C ASN A 130 -11.58 11.32 3.36
N ALA A 131 -11.28 10.09 3.79
CA ALA A 131 -11.22 8.90 2.92
C ALA A 131 -12.55 8.58 2.20
N ALA A 132 -13.69 8.98 2.78
CA ALA A 132 -15.02 8.76 2.20
C ALA A 132 -15.36 9.70 1.02
N ARG A 133 -14.47 10.64 0.65
CA ARG A 133 -14.71 11.52 -0.49
C ARG A 133 -14.69 10.72 -1.81
N PRO A 134 -15.62 10.97 -2.75
CA PRO A 134 -15.66 10.26 -4.04
C PRO A 134 -14.42 10.46 -4.92
N ASP A 135 -13.68 11.54 -4.70
CA ASP A 135 -12.44 11.87 -5.39
C ASP A 135 -11.18 11.50 -4.59
N ALA A 136 -11.30 10.92 -3.39
CA ALA A 136 -10.17 10.50 -2.58
C ALA A 136 -9.32 9.47 -3.35
N LEU A 137 -8.05 9.82 -3.56
CA LEU A 137 -7.06 8.92 -4.16
C LEU A 137 -6.33 8.16 -3.06
N PHE A 138 -5.92 6.93 -3.32
CA PHE A 138 -5.06 6.15 -2.43
C PHE A 138 -3.83 5.71 -3.19
N ALA A 139 -2.72 5.60 -2.49
CA ALA A 139 -1.47 5.14 -3.06
C ALA A 139 -1.67 3.75 -3.68
N ALA A 140 -2.25 2.82 -2.95
CA ALA A 140 -2.58 1.50 -3.48
C ALA A 140 -4.01 1.09 -3.13
N VAL A 141 -4.69 0.48 -4.10
CA VAL A 141 -6.05 -0.05 -3.94
C VAL A 141 -6.07 -1.47 -4.52
N PRO A 142 -6.30 -2.51 -3.70
CA PRO A 142 -6.61 -3.82 -4.24
C PRO A 142 -8.02 -3.80 -4.83
N VAL A 143 -8.12 -4.04 -6.13
CA VAL A 143 -9.37 -4.07 -6.90
C VAL A 143 -9.71 -5.51 -7.22
N ILE A 144 -10.86 -5.98 -6.74
CA ILE A 144 -11.37 -7.33 -7.02
C ILE A 144 -12.29 -7.27 -8.24
N ASP A 145 -12.04 -8.11 -9.24
CA ASP A 145 -13.00 -8.38 -10.32
C ASP A 145 -14.07 -9.37 -9.80
N PRO A 146 -15.32 -8.93 -9.61
CA PRO A 146 -16.37 -9.78 -9.06
C PRO A 146 -16.85 -10.85 -10.05
N ALA A 147 -16.55 -10.75 -11.34
CA ALA A 147 -16.90 -11.79 -12.31
C ALA A 147 -15.94 -12.99 -12.27
N LEU A 148 -14.68 -12.76 -11.86
CA LEU A 148 -13.65 -13.81 -11.74
C LEU A 148 -13.52 -14.35 -10.32
N CYS A 149 -13.84 -13.54 -9.31
CA CYS A 149 -13.66 -13.90 -7.92
C CYS A 149 -14.53 -15.11 -7.50
N THR A 150 -13.89 -16.06 -6.82
CA THR A 150 -14.51 -17.32 -6.40
C THR A 150 -14.99 -17.31 -4.95
N GLY A 151 -14.85 -16.18 -4.24
CA GLY A 151 -15.28 -16.06 -2.85
C GLY A 151 -14.50 -16.93 -1.86
N CYS A 152 -13.22 -17.23 -2.13
CA CYS A 152 -12.43 -18.16 -1.32
C CYS A 152 -11.81 -17.56 -0.05
N ASP A 153 -11.94 -16.24 0.16
CA ASP A 153 -11.39 -15.46 1.28
C ASP A 153 -9.86 -15.49 1.45
N ALA A 154 -9.11 -16.08 0.53
CA ALA A 154 -7.65 -16.22 0.69
C ALA A 154 -6.94 -14.85 0.79
N CYS A 155 -7.37 -13.88 0.00
CA CYS A 155 -6.84 -12.52 0.00
C CYS A 155 -7.12 -11.76 1.31
N LEU A 156 -8.29 -11.96 1.91
CA LEU A 156 -8.65 -11.38 3.21
C LEU A 156 -7.72 -11.92 4.31
N ARG A 157 -7.45 -13.22 4.30
CA ARG A 157 -6.65 -13.89 5.34
C ARG A 157 -5.15 -13.62 5.27
N VAL A 158 -4.62 -13.34 4.08
CA VAL A 158 -3.18 -13.11 3.89
C VAL A 158 -2.80 -11.64 4.04
N CYS A 159 -3.78 -10.73 4.03
CA CYS A 159 -3.51 -9.29 4.10
C CYS A 159 -3.03 -8.90 5.50
N PRO A 160 -1.78 -8.42 5.68
CA PRO A 160 -1.28 -8.06 7.00
C PRO A 160 -1.94 -6.80 7.58
N GLY A 161 -2.49 -5.95 6.71
CA GLY A 161 -3.13 -4.68 7.08
C GLY A 161 -4.65 -4.71 7.11
N ASP A 162 -5.29 -5.90 7.00
CA ASP A 162 -6.75 -6.06 6.97
C ASP A 162 -7.45 -5.10 6.00
N VAL A 163 -6.85 -4.85 4.83
CA VAL A 163 -7.35 -3.89 3.83
C VAL A 163 -8.62 -4.41 3.17
N LEU A 164 -8.68 -5.71 2.91
CA LEU A 164 -9.87 -6.38 2.38
C LEU A 164 -10.53 -7.12 3.54
N ILE A 165 -11.81 -6.86 3.76
CA ILE A 165 -12.56 -7.45 4.89
C ILE A 165 -13.92 -7.98 4.44
N LEU A 166 -14.45 -8.93 5.20
CA LEU A 166 -15.83 -9.39 5.08
C LEU A 166 -16.68 -8.63 6.09
N ILE A 167 -17.69 -7.91 5.60
CA ILE A 167 -18.65 -7.19 6.42
C ILE A 167 -20.06 -7.70 6.17
N LYS A 168 -21.00 -7.23 6.99
CA LYS A 168 -22.42 -7.24 6.65
C LYS A 168 -22.85 -5.83 6.32
N ASP A 169 -23.55 -5.66 5.22
CA ASP A 169 -24.13 -4.38 4.84
C ASP A 169 -25.33 -4.01 5.73
N GLY A 170 -25.96 -2.87 5.44
CA GLY A 170 -27.10 -2.36 6.22
C GLY A 170 -28.32 -3.30 6.25
N ASP A 171 -28.46 -4.17 5.25
CA ASP A 171 -29.54 -5.15 5.15
C ASP A 171 -29.14 -6.53 5.72
N GLY A 172 -27.91 -6.64 6.23
CA GLY A 172 -27.37 -7.86 6.82
C GLY A 172 -26.81 -8.85 5.80
N ALA A 173 -26.73 -8.48 4.51
CA ALA A 173 -26.11 -9.28 3.48
C ALA A 173 -24.59 -9.19 3.56
N GLU A 174 -23.91 -10.29 3.25
CA GLU A 174 -22.45 -10.34 3.29
C GLU A 174 -21.85 -9.55 2.12
N ALA A 175 -20.79 -8.79 2.36
CA ALA A 175 -20.08 -8.05 1.33
C ALA A 175 -18.57 -8.04 1.61
N TYR A 176 -17.77 -8.05 0.55
CA TYR A 176 -16.37 -7.67 0.67
C TYR A 176 -16.24 -6.16 0.63
N ASP A 177 -15.52 -5.60 1.60
CA ASP A 177 -15.23 -4.17 1.68
C ASP A 177 -13.72 -3.93 1.61
N CYS A 178 -13.33 -2.72 1.19
CA CYS A 178 -11.93 -2.35 0.95
C CYS A 178 -11.58 -1.03 1.65
N HIS A 179 -10.61 -1.07 2.58
CA HIS A 179 -10.09 0.08 3.32
C HIS A 179 -8.67 0.42 2.85
N PRO A 180 -8.51 1.03 1.66
CA PRO A 180 -7.21 1.17 0.99
C PRO A 180 -6.23 2.09 1.72
N ALA A 181 -6.67 2.88 2.71
CA ALA A 181 -5.80 3.76 3.48
C ALA A 181 -4.64 3.02 4.14
N ALA A 182 -4.84 1.77 4.59
CA ALA A 182 -3.82 0.95 5.25
C ALA A 182 -2.99 0.09 4.28
N CYS A 183 -3.24 0.17 2.96
CA CYS A 183 -2.55 -0.67 2.00
C CYS A 183 -1.09 -0.25 1.82
N ASP A 184 -0.18 -1.17 2.10
CA ASP A 184 1.28 -1.03 1.93
C ASP A 184 1.78 -1.45 0.54
N ALA A 185 0.86 -1.83 -0.34
CA ALA A 185 1.14 -2.35 -1.68
C ALA A 185 1.98 -3.65 -1.70
N CYS A 186 1.92 -4.51 -0.68
CA CYS A 186 2.72 -5.75 -0.61
C CYS A 186 2.40 -6.80 -1.70
N GLY A 187 1.23 -6.72 -2.36
CA GLY A 187 0.87 -7.60 -3.49
C GLY A 187 0.42 -9.02 -3.12
N LEU A 188 0.51 -9.44 -1.85
CA LEU A 188 0.16 -10.80 -1.38
C LEU A 188 -1.26 -11.24 -1.78
N CYS A 189 -2.22 -10.30 -1.80
CA CYS A 189 -3.59 -10.59 -2.21
C CYS A 189 -3.71 -11.03 -3.67
N GLY A 190 -2.91 -10.44 -4.57
CA GLY A 190 -2.82 -10.83 -5.98
C GLY A 190 -2.14 -12.19 -6.14
N GLU A 191 -1.02 -12.40 -5.44
CA GLU A 191 -0.25 -13.66 -5.51
C GLU A 191 -1.03 -14.87 -5.02
N VAL A 192 -1.82 -14.73 -3.95
CA VAL A 192 -2.63 -15.83 -3.40
C VAL A 192 -3.89 -16.11 -4.24
N CYS A 193 -4.29 -15.19 -5.12
CA CYS A 193 -5.53 -15.31 -5.88
C CYS A 193 -5.37 -16.29 -7.05
N ALA A 194 -5.72 -17.56 -6.82
CA ALA A 194 -5.67 -18.60 -7.86
C ALA A 194 -6.57 -18.33 -9.08
N ALA A 195 -7.57 -17.43 -8.95
CA ALA A 195 -8.45 -17.02 -10.04
C ALA A 195 -7.96 -15.77 -10.79
N SER A 196 -6.82 -15.19 -10.37
CA SER A 196 -6.29 -13.92 -10.88
C SER A 196 -7.33 -12.79 -10.90
N ALA A 197 -8.19 -12.76 -9.88
CA ALA A 197 -9.31 -11.82 -9.79
C ALA A 197 -8.95 -10.52 -9.06
N ILE A 198 -7.67 -10.28 -8.73
CA ILE A 198 -7.23 -9.11 -7.95
C ILE A 198 -6.12 -8.38 -8.69
N GLU A 199 -6.31 -7.08 -8.89
CA GLU A 199 -5.29 -6.15 -9.38
C GLU A 199 -4.95 -5.13 -8.29
N LEU A 200 -3.67 -4.77 -8.16
CA LEU A 200 -3.24 -3.71 -7.26
C LEU A 200 -3.08 -2.40 -8.04
N ALA A 201 -4.12 -1.57 -8.03
CA ALA A 201 -4.13 -0.29 -8.72
C ALA A 201 -3.38 0.77 -7.90
N THR A 202 -2.56 1.58 -8.57
CA THR A 202 -1.82 2.68 -7.93
C THR A 202 -2.49 4.02 -8.20
N MET A 203 -2.42 4.95 -7.23
CA MET A 203 -3.02 6.29 -7.34
C MET A 203 -4.48 6.24 -7.81
N ALA A 204 -5.23 5.29 -7.24
CA ALA A 204 -6.60 4.99 -7.63
C ALA A 204 -7.59 5.47 -6.58
N LYS A 205 -8.86 5.61 -6.99
CA LYS A 205 -9.95 5.89 -6.06
C LYS A 205 -10.32 4.63 -5.27
N GLY A 206 -10.91 4.82 -4.10
CA GLY A 206 -11.51 3.72 -3.36
C GLY A 206 -12.55 2.98 -4.20
N VAL A 207 -12.64 1.67 -4.03
CA VAL A 207 -13.65 0.82 -4.67
C VAL A 207 -14.82 0.60 -3.72
N GLY A 208 -16.02 0.48 -4.28
CA GLY A 208 -17.21 0.14 -3.48
C GLY A 208 -17.20 -1.32 -3.04
N SER A 209 -18.01 -1.62 -2.02
CA SER A 209 -18.15 -2.98 -1.52
C SER A 209 -18.77 -3.91 -2.57
N ILE A 210 -18.34 -5.17 -2.57
CA ILE A 210 -18.83 -6.21 -3.48
C ILE A 210 -19.81 -7.09 -2.71
N GLY A 211 -21.09 -7.02 -3.08
CA GLY A 211 -22.13 -7.86 -2.52
C GLY A 211 -21.86 -9.34 -2.77
N LEU A 212 -22.08 -10.15 -1.74
CA LEU A 212 -21.90 -11.59 -1.76
C LEU A 212 -23.24 -12.29 -1.54
N ARG A 213 -23.34 -13.47 -2.13
CA ARG A 213 -24.43 -14.40 -1.87
C ARG A 213 -23.88 -15.66 -1.24
N SER A 214 -24.51 -16.10 -0.16
CA SER A 214 -24.09 -17.30 0.58
C SER A 214 -25.07 -18.45 0.37
N TRP A 215 -24.56 -19.67 0.27
CA TRP A 215 -25.35 -20.89 0.13
C TRP A 215 -24.65 -22.08 0.78
N VAL A 216 -25.35 -23.21 0.86
CA VAL A 216 -24.78 -24.50 1.27
C VAL A 216 -24.54 -25.32 0.01
N CYS A 217 -23.33 -25.84 -0.15
CA CYS A 217 -22.97 -26.67 -1.30
C CYS A 217 -23.76 -27.97 -1.33
N ASP A 218 -24.47 -28.25 -2.44
CA ASP A 218 -25.25 -29.48 -2.61
C ASP A 218 -24.39 -30.75 -2.60
N GLY A 219 -23.10 -30.64 -2.92
CA GLY A 219 -22.19 -31.78 -3.00
C GLY A 219 -21.50 -32.12 -1.67
N CYS A 220 -20.97 -31.13 -0.96
CA CYS A 220 -20.18 -31.36 0.26
C CYS A 220 -20.78 -30.76 1.54
N GLY A 221 -21.89 -30.03 1.45
CA GLY A 221 -22.54 -29.39 2.60
C GLY A 221 -21.81 -28.18 3.17
N ALA A 222 -20.70 -27.74 2.57
CA ALA A 222 -19.98 -26.55 3.03
C ALA A 222 -20.81 -25.28 2.80
N ARG A 223 -20.88 -24.41 3.82
CA ARG A 223 -21.36 -23.02 3.64
C ARG A 223 -20.29 -22.23 2.91
N VAL A 224 -20.67 -21.58 1.83
CA VAL A 224 -19.79 -20.79 0.98
C VAL A 224 -20.50 -19.53 0.52
N HIS A 225 -19.73 -18.56 0.04
CA HIS A 225 -20.24 -17.35 -0.59
C HIS A 225 -19.44 -17.02 -1.85
N MET A 226 -20.01 -16.20 -2.72
CA MET A 226 -19.37 -15.67 -3.93
C MET A 226 -19.96 -14.30 -4.26
N PRO A 227 -19.25 -13.47 -5.04
CA PRO A 227 -19.81 -12.24 -5.59
C PRO A 227 -21.12 -12.52 -6.32
N GLU A 228 -22.12 -11.69 -6.10
CA GLU A 228 -23.42 -11.85 -6.77
C GLU A 228 -23.28 -11.84 -8.30
N ALA A 229 -22.33 -11.04 -8.81
CA ALA A 229 -22.02 -10.92 -10.24
C ALA A 229 -21.42 -12.19 -10.87
N ALA A 230 -20.73 -13.04 -10.10
CA ALA A 230 -20.11 -14.26 -10.63
C ALA A 230 -21.15 -15.35 -11.00
N GLY A 231 -22.32 -15.31 -10.37
CA GLY A 231 -23.38 -16.31 -10.52
C GLY A 231 -23.02 -17.69 -9.92
N HIS A 232 -23.96 -18.32 -9.23
CA HIS A 232 -23.83 -19.70 -8.74
C HIS A 232 -24.66 -20.64 -9.63
N GLY A 233 -24.03 -21.25 -10.62
CA GLY A 233 -24.77 -21.94 -11.70
C GLY A 233 -25.37 -23.31 -11.35
N HIS A 234 -24.99 -23.95 -10.24
CA HIS A 234 -25.31 -25.37 -10.00
C HIS A 234 -25.42 -25.79 -8.52
N GLY A 235 -25.53 -24.85 -7.57
CA GLY A 235 -25.57 -25.16 -6.13
C GLY A 235 -24.27 -25.76 -5.54
N LEU A 236 -23.24 -26.02 -6.35
CA LEU A 236 -21.93 -26.51 -5.93
C LEU A 236 -20.96 -25.38 -5.58
N CYS A 237 -20.14 -25.57 -4.55
CA CYS A 237 -19.02 -24.67 -4.25
C CYS A 237 -17.91 -24.75 -5.31
N PRO A 238 -17.02 -23.74 -5.42
CA PRO A 238 -15.92 -23.73 -6.39
C PRO A 238 -15.05 -25.00 -6.35
N VAL A 239 -14.75 -25.50 -5.15
CA VAL A 239 -13.95 -26.71 -4.94
C VAL A 239 -14.65 -27.97 -5.48
N CYS A 240 -15.94 -28.13 -5.18
CA CYS A 240 -16.73 -29.26 -5.69
C CYS A 240 -16.94 -29.18 -7.19
N ARG A 241 -17.14 -27.97 -7.74
CA ARG A 241 -17.30 -27.74 -9.17
C ARG A 241 -16.03 -28.08 -9.95
N GLN A 242 -14.87 -27.64 -9.47
CA GLN A 242 -13.60 -27.82 -10.16
C GLN A 242 -13.01 -29.22 -9.95
N GLY A 243 -12.98 -29.70 -8.71
CA GLY A 243 -12.24 -30.92 -8.33
C GLY A 243 -13.12 -32.14 -8.07
N GLY A 244 -14.44 -32.01 -8.12
CA GLY A 244 -15.35 -33.10 -7.74
C GLY A 244 -15.12 -33.58 -6.31
N HIS A 245 -14.66 -32.70 -5.39
CA HIS A 245 -14.26 -33.06 -4.03
C HIS A 245 -15.29 -33.93 -3.30
N HIS A 246 -16.57 -33.63 -3.46
CA HIS A 246 -17.68 -34.42 -2.89
C HIS A 246 -17.63 -35.92 -3.25
N LYS A 247 -17.08 -36.30 -4.41
CA LYS A 247 -16.94 -37.70 -4.84
C LYS A 247 -15.84 -38.46 -4.09
N LYS A 248 -14.94 -37.74 -3.44
CA LYS A 248 -13.79 -38.26 -2.69
C LYS A 248 -13.99 -38.17 -1.18
N LEU A 249 -15.10 -37.60 -0.72
CA LEU A 249 -15.44 -37.59 0.70
C LEU A 249 -15.57 -39.03 1.21
N PHE A 250 -14.99 -39.29 2.38
CA PHE A 250 -15.08 -40.59 3.08
C PHE A 250 -14.46 -41.80 2.35
N GLN A 251 -13.62 -41.58 1.33
CA GLN A 251 -12.81 -42.66 0.76
C GLN A 251 -11.64 -42.96 1.70
N VAL A 252 -11.74 -44.05 2.46
CA VAL A 252 -10.60 -44.63 3.19
C VAL A 252 -9.78 -45.43 2.18
N LEU A 253 -8.50 -45.09 2.04
CA LEU A 253 -7.58 -45.88 1.21
C LEU A 253 -7.51 -47.32 1.78
N PRO A 254 -7.70 -48.35 0.96
CA PRO A 254 -7.60 -49.75 1.40
C PRO A 254 -6.18 -50.14 1.82
#